data_AF-A0A382T4N8-F1
#
_entry.id   AF-A0A382T4N8-F1
#
_cell.length_a   1.000
_cell.length_b   1.000
_cell.length_c   1.000
_cell.angle_alpha   90.00
_cell.angle_beta   90.00
_cell.angle_gamma   90.00
#
_symmetry.space_group_name_H-M   'P 1'
#
loop_
_entity.id
_entity.type
_entity.pdbx_description
1 polymer ?
#
loop_
_entity_poly.entity_id
_entity_poly.type
_entity_poly.pdbx_seq_one_letter_code
_entity_poly.pdbx_strand_id
1 'polypeptide(L)'
;MGKRKSKVAKVHYVDNAVFLEAMIEYKRQYKISKENNEELPIISEYLGSVFLKIAQRLSFRPNFINYAFKDDMISDGIENCLHYIHNFNPEKSTNPFAYFTQIIYYAFIRRIQ
;
A
#
# COMPACT_ATOMS: atom_id res chain seq x y z
N MET A 1 28.03 27.35 -23.65
CA MET A 1 27.64 26.10 -22.93
C MET A 1 26.20 26.20 -22.46
N GLY A 2 25.31 25.30 -22.90
CA GLY A 2 23.96 25.19 -22.34
C GLY A 2 23.98 24.47 -20.99
N LYS A 3 23.51 25.12 -19.92
CA LYS A 3 23.37 24.49 -18.61
C LYS A 3 22.34 23.35 -18.68
N ARG A 4 22.75 22.11 -18.41
CA ARG A 4 21.83 20.97 -18.21
C ARG A 4 20.91 21.32 -17.02
N LYS A 5 19.60 21.38 -17.25
CA LYS A 5 18.60 21.43 -16.17
C LYS A 5 18.80 20.19 -15.29
N SER A 6 19.05 20.40 -14.01
CA SER A 6 19.01 19.32 -13.01
C SER A 6 17.63 18.68 -13.05
N LYS A 7 17.60 17.34 -13.13
CA LYS A 7 16.37 16.55 -13.14
C LYS A 7 15.74 16.71 -11.76
N VAL A 8 14.68 17.54 -11.66
CA VAL A 8 13.92 17.70 -10.42
C VAL A 8 13.50 16.30 -9.97
N ALA A 9 13.96 15.87 -8.79
CA ALA A 9 13.56 14.59 -8.22
C ALA A 9 12.03 14.61 -8.12
N LYS A 10 11.36 13.66 -8.76
CA LYS A 10 9.90 13.50 -8.60
C LYS A 10 9.68 13.21 -7.12
N VAL A 11 9.02 14.12 -6.41
CA VAL A 11 8.61 13.87 -5.03
C VAL A 11 7.66 12.67 -5.05
N HIS A 12 8.12 11.54 -4.54
CA HIS A 12 7.32 10.35 -4.41
C HIS A 12 6.40 10.54 -3.20
N TYR A 13 5.09 10.50 -3.42
CA TYR A 13 4.06 10.67 -2.38
C TYR A 13 4.05 9.52 -1.35
N VAL A 14 4.77 8.44 -1.66
CA VAL A 14 5.12 7.32 -0.77
C VAL A 14 6.59 7.00 -1.04
N ASP A 15 7.41 7.02 0.01
CA ASP A 15 8.79 6.53 -0.05
C ASP A 15 8.79 5.00 0.07
N ASN A 16 9.17 4.30 -1.01
CA ASN A 16 9.13 2.84 -1.03
C ASN A 16 10.19 2.20 -0.12
N ALA A 17 11.32 2.87 0.15
CA ALA A 17 12.33 2.33 1.05
C ALA A 17 11.80 2.35 2.50
N VAL A 18 11.25 3.48 2.94
CA VAL A 18 10.61 3.59 4.27
C VAL A 18 9.43 2.62 4.39
N PHE A 19 8.65 2.45 3.31
CA PHE A 19 7.55 1.50 3.30
C PHE A 19 8.03 0.05 3.42
N LEU A 20 9.13 -0.31 2.74
CA LEU A 20 9.72 -1.64 2.85
C LEU A 20 10.20 -1.93 4.27
N GLU A 21 10.91 -1.00 4.90
CA GLU A 21 11.36 -1.16 6.29
C GLU A 21 10.19 -1.37 7.26
N ALA A 22 9.12 -0.59 7.13
CA ALA A 22 7.91 -0.77 7.94
C ALA A 22 7.25 -2.13 7.73
N MET A 23 7.25 -2.65 6.49
CA MET A 23 6.71 -3.97 6.17
C MET A 23 7.58 -5.12 6.69
N ILE A 24 8.91 -4.96 6.68
CA ILE A 24 9.84 -5.91 7.29
C ILE A 24 9.58 -6.00 8.80
N GLU A 25 9.45 -4.84 9.46
CA GLU A 25 9.18 -4.78 10.90
C GLU A 25 7.82 -5.40 11.25
N TYR A 26 6.76 -5.07 10.51
CA TYR A 26 5.45 -5.71 10.70
C TYR A 26 5.53 -7.23 10.52
N LYS A 27 6.24 -7.71 9.49
CA LYS A 27 6.39 -9.16 9.23
C LYS A 27 7.13 -9.87 10.35
N ARG A 28 8.16 -9.22 10.91
CA ARG A 28 8.91 -9.72 12.07
C ARG A 28 8.00 -9.85 13.30
N GLN A 29 7.23 -8.81 13.62
CA GLN A 29 6.27 -8.83 14.73
C GLN A 29 5.21 -9.91 14.53
N TYR A 30 4.65 -10.02 13.33
CA TYR A 30 3.64 -11.03 12.99
C TYR A 30 4.17 -12.45 13.21
N LYS A 31 5.42 -12.72 12.83
CA LYS A 31 6.06 -14.02 13.05
C LYS A 31 6.20 -14.32 14.53
N ILE A 32 6.67 -13.36 15.34
CA ILE A 32 6.80 -13.52 16.79
C ILE A 32 5.45 -13.83 17.44
N SER A 33 4.41 -13.04 17.12
CA SER A 33 3.06 -13.29 17.65
C SER A 33 2.55 -14.69 17.27
N LYS A 34 2.79 -15.15 16.04
CA LYS A 34 2.42 -16.50 15.60
C LYS A 34 3.19 -17.60 16.32
N GLU A 35 4.48 -17.42 16.54
CA GLU A 35 5.32 -18.40 17.26
C GLU A 35 4.93 -18.50 18.74
N ASN A 36 4.53 -17.38 19.35
CA ASN A 36 4.13 -17.32 20.76
C ASN A 36 2.63 -17.61 21.00
N ASN A 37 1.83 -17.82 19.96
CA ASN A 37 0.36 -17.87 20.04
C ASN A 37 -0.26 -16.62 20.72
N GLU A 38 0.28 -15.45 20.44
CA GLU A 38 -0.20 -14.16 20.90
C GLU A 38 -1.14 -13.51 19.86
N GLU A 39 -1.80 -12.41 20.26
CA GLU A 39 -2.56 -11.57 19.34
C GLU A 39 -1.67 -11.03 18.22
N LEU A 40 -2.24 -10.92 17.01
CA LEU A 40 -1.53 -10.41 15.85
C LEU A 40 -1.21 -8.92 16.02
N PRO A 41 -0.07 -8.45 15.50
CA PRO A 41 0.31 -7.05 15.64
C PRO A 41 -0.70 -6.15 14.92
N ILE A 42 -1.05 -5.05 15.57
CA ILE A 42 -1.79 -3.96 14.94
C ILE A 42 -0.83 -3.22 14.01
N ILE A 43 -1.31 -2.80 12.85
CA ILE A 43 -0.50 -2.01 11.92
C ILE A 43 -0.16 -0.63 12.51
N SER A 44 0.98 -0.06 12.11
CA SER A 44 1.31 1.30 12.50
C SER A 44 0.45 2.33 11.75
N GLU A 45 0.25 3.50 12.36
CA GLU A 45 -0.38 4.67 11.73
C GLU A 45 0.30 5.03 10.40
N TYR A 46 1.62 4.86 10.32
CA TYR A 46 2.37 5.06 9.09
C TYR A 46 1.90 4.13 7.97
N LEU A 47 1.81 2.81 8.23
CA LEU A 47 1.34 1.83 7.25
C LEU A 47 -0.10 2.14 6.81
N GLY A 48 -0.98 2.45 7.75
CA GLY A 48 -2.35 2.88 7.47
C GLY A 48 -2.39 4.10 6.55
N SER A 49 -1.57 5.12 6.84
CA SER A 49 -1.48 6.33 6.02
C SER A 49 -0.97 6.05 4.60
N VAL A 50 -0.06 5.09 4.43
CA VAL A 50 0.46 4.69 3.11
C VAL A 50 -0.62 4.00 2.29
N PHE A 51 -1.37 3.05 2.88
CA PHE A 51 -2.48 2.39 2.19
C PHE A 51 -3.54 3.39 1.75
N LEU A 52 -3.93 4.31 2.64
CA LEU A 52 -4.88 5.38 2.34
C LEU A 52 -4.40 6.26 1.17
N LYS A 53 -3.13 6.69 1.19
CA LYS A 53 -2.54 7.51 0.11
C LYS A 53 -2.55 6.78 -1.24
N ILE A 54 -2.20 5.49 -1.26
CA ILE A 54 -2.20 4.69 -2.49
C ILE A 54 -3.64 4.57 -3.02
N ALA A 55 -4.61 4.22 -2.17
CA ALA A 55 -6.00 4.05 -2.55
C ALA A 55 -6.63 5.35 -3.07
N GLN A 56 -6.45 6.46 -2.35
CA GLN A 56 -6.92 7.78 -2.78
C GLN A 56 -6.34 8.15 -4.14
N ARG A 57 -5.01 8.03 -4.33
CA ARG A 57 -4.40 8.39 -5.60
C ARG A 57 -4.87 7.48 -6.74
N LEU A 58 -5.07 6.19 -6.47
CA LEU A 58 -5.58 5.25 -7.47
C LEU A 58 -7.01 5.59 -7.88
N SER A 59 -7.85 6.07 -6.96
CA SER A 59 -9.25 6.43 -7.25
C SER A 59 -9.40 7.57 -8.26
N PHE A 60 -8.36 8.41 -8.45
CA PHE A 60 -8.37 9.48 -9.45
C PHE A 60 -7.93 9.02 -10.85
N ARG A 61 -7.61 7.74 -11.05
CA ARG A 61 -7.30 7.20 -12.38
C ARG A 61 -8.56 7.22 -13.26
N PRO A 62 -8.43 7.41 -14.58
CA PRO A 62 -9.60 7.42 -15.49
C PRO A 62 -10.51 6.20 -15.35
N ASN A 63 -9.94 5.03 -15.04
CA ASN A 63 -10.69 3.79 -14.82
C ASN A 63 -11.61 3.81 -13.60
N PHE A 64 -11.40 4.73 -12.64
CA PHE A 64 -12.04 4.71 -11.31
C PHE A 64 -12.66 6.05 -10.90
N ILE A 65 -12.35 7.16 -11.57
CA ILE A 65 -12.70 8.51 -11.13
C ILE A 65 -14.21 8.84 -11.16
N ASN A 66 -14.98 8.18 -12.03
CA ASN A 66 -16.38 8.54 -12.31
C ASN A 66 -17.42 7.69 -11.56
N TYR A 67 -17.01 6.89 -10.57
CA TYR A 67 -17.95 6.11 -9.76
C TYR A 67 -18.43 6.91 -8.56
N ALA A 68 -19.76 6.94 -8.34
CA ALA A 68 -20.37 7.63 -7.20
C ALA A 68 -19.96 7.03 -5.85
N PHE A 69 -19.65 5.72 -5.81
CA PHE A 69 -19.24 4.96 -4.64
C PHE A 69 -17.70 4.94 -4.45
N LYS A 70 -17.02 6.04 -4.82
CA LYS A 70 -15.55 6.14 -4.76
C LYS A 70 -14.99 5.92 -3.36
N ASP A 71 -15.64 6.45 -2.33
CA ASP A 71 -15.18 6.30 -0.94
C ASP A 71 -15.35 4.86 -0.44
N ASP A 72 -16.40 4.17 -0.91
CA ASP A 72 -16.60 2.75 -0.67
C ASP A 72 -15.51 1.90 -1.35
N MET A 73 -15.08 2.27 -2.57
CA MET A 73 -13.95 1.61 -3.25
C MET A 73 -12.65 1.79 -2.46
N ILE A 74 -12.36 3.01 -2.02
CA ILE A 74 -11.18 3.31 -1.20
C ILE A 74 -11.18 2.46 0.07
N SER A 75 -12.32 2.37 0.74
CA SER A 75 -12.50 1.56 1.96
C SER A 75 -12.23 0.08 1.70
N ASP A 76 -12.80 -0.50 0.64
CA ASP A 76 -12.52 -1.89 0.22
C ASP A 76 -11.03 -2.12 -0.07
N GLY A 77 -10.40 -1.15 -0.74
CA GLY A 77 -8.98 -1.21 -1.06
C GLY A 77 -8.12 -1.31 0.20
N ILE A 78 -8.41 -0.50 1.21
CA ILE A 78 -7.69 -0.50 2.50
C ILE A 78 -7.97 -1.79 3.25
N GLU A 79 -9.22 -2.24 3.33
CA GLU A 79 -9.57 -3.50 3.99
C GLU A 79 -8.83 -4.69 3.37
N ASN A 80 -8.72 -4.72 2.04
CA ASN A 80 -7.96 -5.75 1.34
C ASN A 80 -6.46 -5.67 1.62
N CYS A 81 -5.89 -4.45 1.76
CA CYS A 81 -4.51 -4.30 2.23
C CYS A 81 -4.34 -4.92 3.62
N LEU A 82 -5.24 -4.65 4.57
CA LEU A 82 -5.17 -5.20 5.93
C LEU A 82 -5.34 -6.71 5.95
N HIS A 83 -6.27 -7.25 5.18
CA HIS A 83 -6.52 -8.68 5.10
C HIS A 83 -5.29 -9.43 4.58
N TYR A 84 -4.59 -8.88 3.58
CA TYR A 84 -3.46 -9.55 2.92
C TYR A 84 -2.08 -9.01 3.33
N ILE A 85 -1.98 -8.08 4.28
CA ILE A 85 -0.69 -7.44 4.66
C ILE A 85 0.36 -8.48 5.06
N HIS A 86 -0.05 -9.51 5.79
CA HIS A 86 0.83 -10.57 6.28
C HIS A 86 1.33 -11.50 5.15
N ASN A 87 0.77 -11.44 3.95
CA ASN A 87 1.21 -12.25 2.80
C ASN A 87 2.38 -11.64 2.04
N PHE A 88 2.68 -10.34 2.25
CA PHE A 88 3.89 -9.74 1.69
C PHE A 88 5.14 -10.49 2.22
N ASN A 89 6.08 -10.77 1.32
CA ASN A 89 7.34 -11.44 1.64
C ASN A 89 8.53 -10.60 1.16
N PRO A 90 9.29 -9.96 2.07
CA PRO A 90 10.43 -9.13 1.71
C PRO A 90 11.59 -9.90 1.07
N GLU A 91 11.67 -11.23 1.23
CA GLU A 91 12.67 -12.08 0.56
C GLU A 91 12.36 -12.27 -0.94
N LYS A 92 11.08 -12.14 -1.31
CA LYS A 92 10.62 -12.33 -2.70
C LYS A 92 10.42 -11.01 -3.45
N SER A 93 10.15 -9.92 -2.73
CA SER A 93 9.92 -8.60 -3.33
C SER A 93 10.35 -7.50 -2.40
N THR A 94 11.09 -6.53 -2.94
CA THR A 94 11.49 -5.29 -2.25
C THR A 94 10.58 -4.11 -2.58
N ASN A 95 9.47 -4.35 -3.27
CA ASN A 95 8.54 -3.32 -3.73
C ASN A 95 7.13 -3.53 -3.16
N PRO A 96 6.90 -3.16 -1.88
CA PRO A 96 5.57 -3.21 -1.28
C PRO A 96 4.61 -2.25 -1.98
N PHE A 97 5.07 -1.12 -2.52
CA PHE A 97 4.20 -0.19 -3.25
C PHE A 97 3.48 -0.87 -4.42
N ALA A 98 4.19 -1.62 -5.26
CA ALA A 98 3.58 -2.34 -6.37
C ALA A 98 2.63 -3.44 -5.90
N TYR A 99 3.03 -4.20 -4.86
CA TYR A 99 2.20 -5.26 -4.27
C TYR A 99 0.84 -4.72 -3.79
N PHE A 100 0.85 -3.67 -2.97
CA PHE A 100 -0.39 -3.11 -2.43
C PHE A 100 -1.18 -2.29 -3.46
N THR A 101 -0.53 -1.66 -4.44
CA THR A 101 -1.25 -1.05 -5.57
C THR A 101 -2.08 -2.09 -6.32
N GLN A 102 -1.55 -3.30 -6.52
CA GLN A 102 -2.25 -4.39 -7.21
C GLN A 102 -3.45 -4.90 -6.40
N ILE A 103 -3.29 -5.04 -5.07
CA ILE A 103 -4.38 -5.44 -4.17
C ILE A 103 -5.54 -4.44 -4.25
N ILE A 104 -5.24 -3.14 -4.13
CA ILE A 104 -6.25 -2.07 -4.19
C ILE A 104 -6.90 -2.05 -5.57
N TYR A 105 -6.13 -2.19 -6.65
CA TYR A 105 -6.67 -2.23 -8.01
C TYR A 105 -7.72 -3.32 -8.18
N TYR A 106 -7.44 -4.55 -7.73
CA TYR A 106 -8.41 -5.64 -7.84
C TYR A 106 -9.59 -5.49 -6.88
N ALA A 107 -9.40 -4.87 -5.71
CA ALA A 107 -10.52 -4.51 -4.84
C ALA A 107 -11.48 -3.54 -5.54
N PHE A 108 -10.94 -2.50 -6.20
CA PHE A 108 -11.74 -1.54 -6.96
C PHE A 108 -12.51 -2.20 -8.11
N ILE A 109 -11.86 -3.10 -8.86
CA ILE A 109 -12.54 -3.83 -9.94
C ILE A 109 -13.69 -4.69 -9.41
N ARG A 110 -13.50 -5.39 -8.27
CA ARG A 110 -14.56 -6.19 -7.67
C ARG A 110 -15.74 -5.36 -7.18
N ARG A 111 -15.50 -4.14 -6.68
CA ARG A 111 -16.57 -3.23 -6.25
C ARG A 111 -17.42 -2.70 -7.42
N ILE A 112 -16.84 -2.63 -8.61
CA ILE A 112 -17.51 -2.14 -9.83
C ILE A 112 -18.40 -3.21 -10.49
N GLN A 113 -18.01 -4.48 -10.36
CA GLN A 113 -18.74 -5.63 -10.91
C GLN A 113 -20.05 -5.89 -10.15
#